data_AF-A0A7X9AH54-F1
#
_entry.id   AF-A0A7X9AH54-F1
#
_cell.length_a   1.000
_cell.length_b   1.000
_cell.length_c   1.000
_cell.angle_alpha   90.00
_cell.angle_beta   90.00
_cell.angle_gamma   90.00
#
_symmetry.space_group_name_H-M   'P 1'
#
loop_
_entity.id
_entity.type
_entity.pdbx_description
1 polymer ?
#
loop_
_entity_poly.entity_id
_entity_poly.type
_entity_poly.pdbx_seq_one_letter_code
_entity_poly.pdbx_strand_id
1 'polypeptide(L)'
;AQDPYRLIVLPDLVRDPSPARDLRALVELWKLMGDHQFQVVHTHTSKAGILGRWAAALRRVPAVVHTPHGHVFHGYFSSWKTRVFREVERLTARTTHRIVALTEGDLRDHLQEGIAPADRFVIIPSGVSLERYRRPLETASGGQDLTIGFVARLVEVKGVLDLLEAVALVVTRFPRARLVLVGDGPLREAVLERIQTLGLTSHVELLGRLEDPAPALRGFDLFVLPSHNEGMGRAAVEAMAAGLPVVATCVGGLPDVVVDGETGLLVPPHDPQALAEALTRLLEDPDLRGRMGLAGQIRAEAFSDQVMFDRLEALYSEILTRPNK
;
A
#
# COMPACT_ATOMS: atom_id res chain seq x y z
N ALA A 1 -0.40 -30.95 -6.01
CA ALA A 1 -0.54 -30.64 -4.57
C ALA A 1 -1.94 -30.07 -4.37
N GLN A 2 -2.72 -30.57 -3.41
CA GLN A 2 -3.99 -29.93 -3.07
C GLN A 2 -3.69 -28.55 -2.47
N ASP A 3 -4.42 -27.53 -2.91
CA ASP A 3 -4.28 -26.19 -2.35
C ASP A 3 -4.56 -26.26 -0.84
N PRO A 4 -3.70 -25.72 0.04
CA PRO A 4 -3.85 -25.85 1.49
C PRO A 4 -5.04 -25.04 2.05
N TYR A 5 -5.80 -24.37 1.19
CA TYR A 5 -6.94 -23.55 1.55
C TYR A 5 -8.20 -23.92 0.76
N ARG A 6 -9.35 -23.74 1.40
CA ARG A 6 -10.67 -23.87 0.77
C ARG A 6 -11.18 -22.48 0.41
N LEU A 7 -11.28 -22.17 -0.88
CA LEU A 7 -11.93 -20.95 -1.36
C LEU A 7 -13.45 -21.11 -1.35
N ILE A 8 -14.16 -20.17 -0.72
CA ILE A 8 -15.62 -20.08 -0.74
C ILE A 8 -15.98 -18.69 -1.24
N VAL A 9 -16.69 -18.61 -2.37
CA VAL A 9 -17.11 -17.36 -2.99
C VAL A 9 -18.56 -17.08 -2.60
N LEU A 10 -18.81 -15.94 -1.96
CA LEU A 10 -20.15 -15.47 -1.63
C LEU A 10 -20.61 -14.46 -2.70
N PRO A 11 -21.62 -14.77 -3.53
CA PRO A 11 -22.01 -13.95 -4.68
C PRO A 11 -22.59 -12.59 -4.28
N ASP A 12 -23.20 -12.48 -3.09
CA ASP A 12 -23.77 -11.23 -2.59
C ASP A 12 -22.72 -10.32 -1.92
N LEU A 13 -21.52 -10.82 -1.60
CA LEU A 13 -20.42 -10.01 -1.05
C LEU A 13 -19.70 -9.23 -2.15
N VAL A 14 -20.38 -8.23 -2.71
CA VAL A 14 -19.89 -7.40 -3.81
C VAL A 14 -19.08 -6.20 -3.30
N ARG A 15 -18.35 -5.49 -4.18
CA ARG A 15 -17.57 -4.30 -3.80
C ARG A 15 -18.44 -3.12 -3.39
N ASP A 16 -19.43 -2.77 -4.21
CA ASP A 16 -20.25 -1.58 -3.98
C ASP A 16 -21.28 -1.81 -2.87
N PRO A 17 -21.59 -0.81 -2.04
CA PRO A 17 -22.64 -0.92 -1.03
C PRO A 17 -24.00 -1.24 -1.67
N SER A 18 -24.67 -2.26 -1.16
CA SER A 18 -25.98 -2.69 -1.64
C SER A 18 -26.74 -3.31 -0.47
N PRO A 19 -27.68 -2.59 0.18
CA PRO A 19 -28.27 -3.02 1.45
C PRO A 19 -28.84 -4.45 1.45
N ALA A 20 -29.54 -4.83 0.37
CA ALA A 20 -30.12 -6.16 0.25
C ALA A 20 -29.06 -7.25 0.08
N ARG A 21 -28.00 -6.99 -0.71
CA ARG A 21 -26.89 -7.94 -0.89
C ARG A 21 -26.03 -8.02 0.36
N ASP A 22 -25.75 -6.88 0.98
CA ASP A 22 -24.95 -6.79 2.22
C ASP A 22 -25.62 -7.56 3.36
N LEU A 23 -26.96 -7.48 3.48
CA LEU A 23 -27.72 -8.28 4.46
C LEU A 23 -27.65 -9.79 4.16
N ARG A 24 -27.77 -10.18 2.88
CA ARG A 24 -27.64 -11.59 2.50
C ARG A 24 -26.23 -12.11 2.76
N ALA A 25 -25.21 -11.35 2.37
CA ALA A 25 -23.80 -11.68 2.64
C ALA A 25 -23.53 -11.81 4.15
N LEU A 26 -24.10 -10.94 4.99
CA LEU A 26 -24.01 -11.07 6.45
C LEU A 26 -24.60 -12.40 6.95
N VAL A 27 -25.78 -12.78 6.45
CA VAL A 27 -26.45 -14.05 6.82
C VAL A 27 -25.66 -15.25 6.32
N GLU A 28 -25.13 -15.21 5.09
CA GLU A 28 -24.28 -16.25 4.52
C GLU A 28 -22.99 -16.44 5.34
N LEU A 29 -22.31 -15.35 5.70
CA LEU A 29 -21.13 -15.38 6.57
C LEU A 29 -21.47 -15.96 7.95
N TRP A 30 -22.59 -15.57 8.55
CA TRP A 30 -23.02 -16.09 9.84
C TRP A 30 -23.30 -17.60 9.80
N LYS A 31 -23.97 -18.10 8.76
CA LYS A 31 -24.21 -19.53 8.55
C LYS A 31 -22.90 -20.28 8.36
N LEU A 32 -22.03 -19.77 7.49
CA LEU A 32 -20.72 -20.36 7.21
C LEU A 32 -19.90 -20.52 8.50
N MET A 33 -19.86 -19.48 9.34
CA MET A 33 -19.14 -19.54 10.61
C MET A 33 -19.77 -20.54 11.59
N GLY A 34 -21.08 -20.77 11.49
CA GLY A 34 -21.77 -21.77 12.29
C GLY A 34 -21.51 -23.21 11.86
N ASP A 35 -21.42 -23.46 10.56
CA ASP A 35 -21.21 -24.80 10.01
C ASP A 35 -19.76 -25.29 10.20
N HIS A 36 -18.80 -24.36 10.30
CA HIS A 36 -17.37 -24.67 10.31
C HIS A 36 -16.64 -24.47 11.64
N GLN A 37 -17.29 -23.88 12.64
CA GLN A 37 -16.72 -23.70 14.00
C GLN A 37 -15.33 -23.04 14.01
N PHE A 38 -15.15 -21.94 13.27
CA PHE A 38 -13.87 -21.23 13.20
C PHE A 38 -13.43 -20.72 14.58
N GLN A 39 -12.14 -20.88 14.90
CA GLN A 39 -11.52 -20.31 16.10
C GLN A 39 -11.15 -18.83 15.92
N VAL A 40 -10.73 -18.48 14.71
CA VAL A 40 -10.32 -17.13 14.32
C VAL A 40 -11.06 -16.71 13.06
N VAL A 41 -11.62 -15.50 13.08
CA VAL A 41 -12.06 -14.79 11.88
C VAL A 41 -11.21 -13.53 11.74
N HIS A 42 -10.36 -13.50 10.73
CA HIS A 42 -9.59 -12.32 10.35
C HIS A 42 -10.18 -11.72 9.07
N THR A 43 -10.69 -10.50 9.18
CA THR A 43 -11.30 -9.80 8.05
C THR A 43 -10.38 -8.72 7.46
N HIS A 44 -10.53 -8.50 6.16
CA HIS A 44 -9.76 -7.52 5.40
C HIS A 44 -10.69 -6.58 4.64
N THR A 45 -10.20 -5.38 4.33
CA THR A 45 -10.93 -4.30 3.64
C THR A 45 -12.13 -3.78 4.45
N SER A 46 -12.62 -2.59 4.11
CA SER A 46 -13.68 -1.97 4.93
C SER A 46 -15.01 -2.73 4.92
N LYS A 47 -15.73 -2.75 3.78
CA LYS A 47 -17.13 -3.23 3.77
C LYS A 47 -17.24 -4.71 4.15
N ALA A 48 -16.40 -5.55 3.54
CA ALA A 48 -16.33 -6.97 3.89
C ALA A 48 -15.85 -7.15 5.33
N GLY A 49 -14.94 -6.29 5.80
CA GLY A 49 -14.51 -6.21 7.19
C GLY A 49 -15.64 -5.95 8.17
N ILE A 50 -16.54 -5.02 7.85
CA ILE A 50 -17.69 -4.71 8.68
C ILE A 50 -18.63 -5.91 8.77
N LEU A 51 -19.06 -6.46 7.63
CA LEU A 51 -19.99 -7.59 7.60
C LEU A 51 -19.41 -8.84 8.28
N GLY A 52 -18.15 -9.17 7.99
CA GLY A 52 -17.48 -10.35 8.57
C GLY A 52 -17.29 -10.24 10.09
N ARG A 53 -16.94 -9.07 10.61
CA ARG A 53 -16.81 -8.86 12.06
C ARG A 53 -18.13 -9.00 12.78
N TRP A 54 -19.20 -8.42 12.24
CA TRP A 54 -20.54 -8.58 12.82
C TRP A 54 -21.02 -10.02 12.76
N ALA A 55 -20.84 -10.72 11.64
CA ALA A 55 -21.14 -12.15 11.55
C ALA A 55 -20.39 -12.97 12.61
N ALA A 56 -19.09 -12.74 12.76
CA ALA A 56 -18.24 -13.45 13.70
C ALA A 56 -18.63 -13.17 15.16
N ALA A 57 -18.93 -11.92 15.49
CA ALA A 57 -19.37 -11.52 16.82
C ALA A 57 -20.74 -12.11 17.17
N LEU A 58 -21.70 -12.06 16.24
CA LEU A 58 -23.02 -12.71 16.40
C LEU A 58 -22.91 -14.22 16.53
N ARG A 59 -21.85 -14.82 15.96
CA ARG A 59 -21.56 -16.25 16.10
C ARG A 59 -20.63 -16.58 17.27
N ARG A 60 -20.21 -15.57 18.06
CA ARG A 60 -19.31 -15.71 19.21
C ARG A 60 -18.01 -16.45 18.86
N VAL A 61 -17.45 -16.14 17.70
CA VAL A 61 -16.13 -16.65 17.30
C VAL A 61 -15.10 -16.22 18.35
N PRO A 62 -14.24 -17.12 18.85
CA PRO A 62 -13.29 -16.83 19.92
C PRO A 62 -12.34 -15.65 19.63
N ALA A 63 -11.85 -15.55 18.40
CA ALA A 63 -10.97 -14.46 17.98
C ALA A 63 -11.51 -13.75 16.73
N VAL A 64 -11.63 -12.42 16.81
CA VAL A 64 -12.07 -11.56 15.71
C VAL A 64 -11.00 -10.51 15.47
N VAL A 65 -10.32 -10.59 14.34
CA VAL A 65 -9.20 -9.73 13.96
C VAL A 65 -9.58 -8.95 12.70
N HIS A 66 -9.09 -7.72 12.55
CA HIS A 66 -9.31 -6.91 11.36
C HIS A 66 -8.06 -6.19 10.90
N THR A 67 -7.73 -6.29 9.61
CA THR A 67 -6.70 -5.45 8.97
C THR A 67 -7.36 -4.51 7.94
N PRO A 68 -7.44 -3.20 8.20
CA PRO A 68 -7.76 -2.20 7.19
C PRO A 68 -6.64 -2.11 6.14
N HIS A 69 -7.00 -2.10 4.86
CA HIS A 69 -6.04 -2.10 3.73
C HIS A 69 -6.09 -0.80 2.91
N GLY A 70 -6.17 0.33 3.61
CA GLY A 70 -6.18 1.63 2.97
C GLY A 70 -6.48 2.73 3.96
N HIS A 71 -5.93 3.91 3.66
CA HIS A 71 -6.04 5.07 4.50
C HIS A 71 -7.31 5.85 4.16
N VAL A 72 -8.46 5.26 4.49
CA VAL A 72 -9.81 5.70 4.10
C VAL A 72 -10.27 6.99 4.78
N PHE A 73 -9.51 7.51 5.76
CA PHE A 73 -9.83 8.73 6.50
C PHE A 73 -9.55 10.01 5.71
N HIS A 74 -8.67 9.97 4.69
CA HIS A 74 -8.27 11.16 3.93
C HIS A 74 -8.27 10.91 2.42
N GLY A 75 -8.68 11.90 1.63
CA GLY A 75 -8.55 11.92 0.15
C GLY A 75 -9.38 10.91 -0.65
N TYR A 76 -9.90 9.83 -0.05
CA TYR A 76 -10.64 8.79 -0.76
C TYR A 76 -12.15 9.09 -0.95
N PHE A 77 -12.75 9.83 -0.02
CA PHE A 77 -14.18 10.14 -0.02
C PHE A 77 -14.47 11.58 0.40
N SER A 78 -15.67 12.07 0.08
CA SER A 78 -16.18 13.35 0.58
C SER A 78 -16.29 13.34 2.10
N SER A 79 -16.12 14.50 2.75
CA SER A 79 -16.01 14.62 4.22
C SER A 79 -17.18 13.99 4.99
N TRP A 80 -18.39 14.02 4.44
CA TRP A 80 -19.55 13.38 5.06
C TRP A 80 -19.51 11.85 4.98
N LYS A 81 -19.04 11.27 3.87
CA LYS A 81 -18.89 9.81 3.71
C LYS A 81 -17.80 9.30 4.66
N THR A 82 -16.69 10.03 4.76
CA THR A 82 -15.62 9.75 5.72
C THR A 82 -16.15 9.74 7.16
N ARG A 83 -17.00 10.70 7.52
CA ARG A 83 -17.62 10.73 8.86
C ARG A 83 -18.50 9.50 9.12
N VAL A 84 -19.41 9.17 8.20
CA VAL A 84 -20.27 7.99 8.34
C VAL A 84 -19.43 6.72 8.46
N PHE A 85 -18.44 6.59 7.59
CA PHE A 85 -17.50 5.47 7.59
C PHE A 85 -16.81 5.33 8.95
N ARG A 86 -16.27 6.43 9.49
CA ARG A 86 -15.60 6.44 10.79
C ARG A 86 -16.52 5.97 11.91
N GLU A 87 -17.77 6.44 11.94
CA GLU A 87 -18.71 6.01 12.99
C GLU A 87 -19.05 4.52 12.87
N VAL A 88 -19.22 4.01 11.65
CA VAL A 88 -19.44 2.58 11.40
C VAL A 88 -18.21 1.76 11.81
N GLU A 89 -17.00 2.25 11.50
CA GLU A 89 -15.76 1.59 11.87
C GLU A 89 -15.57 1.57 13.39
N ARG A 90 -15.80 2.69 14.08
CA ARG A 90 -15.76 2.79 15.54
C ARG A 90 -16.77 1.86 16.21
N LEU A 91 -17.98 1.79 15.67
CA LEU A 91 -19.01 0.88 16.19
C LEU A 91 -18.59 -0.58 16.01
N THR A 92 -18.03 -0.92 14.84
CA THR A 92 -17.60 -2.29 14.54
C THR A 92 -16.30 -2.67 15.27
N ALA A 93 -15.44 -1.70 15.59
CA ALA A 93 -14.26 -1.92 16.42
C ALA A 93 -14.65 -2.50 17.79
N ARG A 94 -15.85 -2.19 18.31
CA ARG A 94 -16.35 -2.75 19.58
C ARG A 94 -16.43 -4.27 19.56
N THR A 95 -16.75 -4.86 18.42
CA THR A 95 -16.86 -6.31 18.22
C THR A 95 -15.56 -6.97 17.74
N THR A 96 -14.45 -6.22 17.69
CA THR A 96 -13.16 -6.69 17.16
C THR A 96 -12.13 -6.90 18.28
N HIS A 97 -11.61 -8.09 18.49
CA HIS A 97 -10.62 -8.35 19.55
C HIS A 97 -9.29 -7.60 19.30
N ARG A 98 -8.81 -7.62 18.05
CA ARG A 98 -7.57 -6.93 17.64
C ARG A 98 -7.71 -6.28 16.26
N ILE A 99 -7.16 -5.09 16.12
CA ILE A 99 -7.06 -4.38 14.85
C ILE A 99 -5.58 -4.33 14.48
N VAL A 100 -5.24 -4.80 13.28
CA VAL A 100 -3.89 -4.79 12.75
C VAL A 100 -3.69 -3.48 12.00
N ALA A 101 -2.85 -2.59 12.54
CA ALA A 101 -2.35 -1.44 11.80
C ALA A 101 -1.17 -1.87 10.94
N LEU A 102 -1.08 -1.36 9.71
CA LEU A 102 0.01 -1.74 8.80
C LEU A 102 1.32 -1.04 9.13
N THR A 103 1.25 0.16 9.71
CA THR A 103 2.41 0.98 10.08
C THR A 103 2.15 1.82 11.34
N GLU A 104 3.16 2.51 11.86
CA GLU A 104 2.95 3.46 12.97
C GLU A 104 2.13 4.69 12.54
N GLY A 105 2.31 5.18 11.31
CA GLY A 105 1.45 6.19 10.70
C GLY A 105 -0.02 5.77 10.72
N ASP A 106 -0.32 4.59 10.18
CA ASP A 106 -1.68 4.03 10.16
C ASP A 106 -2.27 3.89 11.58
N LEU A 107 -1.47 3.45 12.56
CA LEU A 107 -1.89 3.42 13.96
C LEU A 107 -2.23 4.81 14.50
N ARG A 108 -1.34 5.79 14.30
CA ARG A 108 -1.55 7.17 14.77
C ARG A 108 -2.84 7.75 14.22
N ASP A 109 -3.11 7.52 12.94
CA ASP A 109 -4.30 8.06 12.27
C ASP A 109 -5.59 7.40 12.77
N HIS A 110 -5.58 6.07 12.99
CA HIS A 110 -6.70 5.37 13.63
C HIS A 110 -6.96 5.84 15.08
N LEU A 111 -5.91 6.16 15.84
CA LEU A 111 -6.03 6.68 17.19
C LEU A 111 -6.57 8.12 17.20
N GLN A 112 -6.10 8.98 16.30
CA GLN A 112 -6.59 10.35 16.14
C GLN A 112 -8.08 10.38 15.76
N GLU A 113 -8.51 9.47 14.90
CA GLU A 113 -9.93 9.31 14.54
C GLU A 113 -10.76 8.60 15.62
N GLY A 114 -10.14 8.17 16.72
CA GLY A 114 -10.80 7.54 17.85
C GLY A 114 -11.52 6.25 17.46
N ILE A 115 -10.93 5.45 16.57
CA ILE A 115 -11.53 4.20 16.10
C ILE A 115 -11.62 3.17 17.23
N ALA A 116 -10.55 3.01 18.00
CA ALA A 116 -10.49 2.14 19.17
C ALA A 116 -9.38 2.62 20.14
N PRO A 117 -9.35 2.13 21.39
CA PRO A 117 -8.23 2.40 22.28
C PRO A 117 -6.94 1.68 21.81
N ALA A 118 -5.78 2.21 22.20
CA ALA A 118 -4.46 1.74 21.73
C ALA A 118 -4.19 0.26 22.01
N ASP A 119 -4.70 -0.29 23.09
CA ASP A 119 -4.56 -1.69 23.47
C ASP A 119 -5.34 -2.67 22.56
N ARG A 120 -6.20 -2.16 21.67
CA ARG A 120 -6.82 -2.96 20.60
C ARG A 120 -5.97 -3.06 19.34
N PHE A 121 -4.95 -2.24 19.19
CA PHE A 121 -4.12 -2.24 18.00
C PHE A 121 -2.86 -3.07 18.17
N VAL A 122 -2.40 -3.63 17.05
CA VAL A 122 -1.09 -4.27 16.90
C VAL A 122 -0.53 -3.89 15.54
N ILE A 123 0.77 -3.63 15.45
CA ILE A 123 1.40 -3.28 14.17
C ILE A 123 1.93 -4.54 13.50
N ILE A 124 1.32 -4.91 12.37
CA ILE A 124 1.78 -6.01 11.52
C ILE A 124 1.79 -5.51 10.09
N PRO A 125 2.99 -5.22 9.53
CA PRO A 125 3.11 -4.79 8.15
C PRO A 125 2.56 -5.84 7.18
N SER A 126 2.05 -5.36 6.05
CA SER A 126 1.64 -6.24 4.97
C SER A 126 2.86 -6.93 4.35
N GLY A 127 2.78 -8.26 4.23
CA GLY A 127 3.80 -9.09 3.59
C GLY A 127 3.95 -8.81 2.09
N VAL A 128 5.21 -8.83 1.63
CA VAL A 128 5.60 -8.78 0.23
C VAL A 128 6.50 -9.98 -0.08
N SER A 129 6.26 -10.63 -1.22
CA SER A 129 7.08 -11.75 -1.72
C SER A 129 8.41 -11.24 -2.30
N LEU A 130 9.36 -10.87 -1.43
CA LEU A 130 10.57 -10.14 -1.79
C LEU A 130 11.42 -10.82 -2.87
N GLU A 131 11.56 -12.14 -2.82
CA GLU A 131 12.36 -12.92 -3.78
C GLU A 131 11.93 -12.70 -5.24
N ARG A 132 10.64 -12.42 -5.47
CA ARG A 132 10.12 -12.11 -6.81
C ARG A 132 10.75 -10.84 -7.39
N TYR A 133 11.22 -9.92 -6.56
CA TYR A 133 11.71 -8.60 -6.97
C TYR A 133 13.22 -8.48 -6.92
N ARG A 134 13.88 -9.31 -6.11
CA ARG A 134 15.34 -9.26 -5.94
C ARG A 134 16.05 -9.28 -7.30
N ARG A 135 17.01 -8.37 -7.41
CA ARG A 135 18.00 -8.33 -8.48
C ARG A 135 19.31 -8.92 -7.95
N PRO A 136 20.09 -9.63 -8.78
CA PRO A 136 21.51 -9.81 -8.52
C PRO A 136 22.15 -8.43 -8.31
N LEU A 137 23.08 -8.31 -7.37
CA LEU A 137 23.85 -7.09 -7.15
C LEU A 137 24.71 -6.82 -8.39
N GLU A 138 24.18 -6.08 -9.35
CA GLU A 138 24.94 -5.49 -10.44
C GLU A 138 25.32 -4.06 -10.03
N THR A 139 26.55 -3.65 -10.32
CA THR A 139 26.99 -2.27 -10.13
C THR A 139 26.04 -1.34 -10.88
N ALA A 140 25.48 -0.35 -10.17
CA ALA A 140 24.56 0.62 -10.73
C ALA A 140 25.07 1.10 -12.10
N SER A 141 24.22 1.01 -13.12
CA SER A 141 24.52 1.48 -14.47
C SER A 141 24.92 2.97 -14.39
N GLY A 142 26.20 3.27 -14.59
CA GLY A 142 26.72 4.64 -14.71
C GLY A 142 26.33 5.32 -16.03
N GLY A 143 25.27 4.82 -16.67
CA GLY A 143 24.75 5.34 -17.93
C GLY A 143 24.11 6.71 -17.73
N GLN A 144 24.01 7.45 -18.81
CA GLN A 144 23.34 8.77 -18.84
C GLN A 144 21.84 8.64 -19.13
N ASP A 145 21.37 7.43 -19.45
CA ASP A 145 19.99 7.10 -19.79
C ASP A 145 19.30 6.45 -18.58
N LEU A 146 19.06 7.26 -17.54
CA LEU A 146 18.47 6.79 -16.29
C LEU A 146 16.95 6.74 -16.37
N THR A 147 16.37 5.67 -15.83
CA THR A 147 14.94 5.39 -15.84
C THR A 147 14.33 5.57 -14.45
N ILE A 148 13.41 6.52 -14.34
CA ILE A 148 12.54 6.75 -13.18
C ILE A 148 11.31 5.85 -13.34
N GLY A 149 11.06 5.01 -12.34
CA GLY A 149 9.93 4.08 -12.35
C GLY A 149 8.78 4.50 -11.45
N PHE A 150 7.56 4.40 -11.94
CA PHE A 150 6.33 4.55 -11.16
C PHE A 150 5.42 3.34 -11.39
N VAL A 151 4.96 2.71 -10.31
CA VAL A 151 4.06 1.54 -10.38
C VAL A 151 2.88 1.78 -9.44
N ALA A 152 1.74 2.21 -9.99
CA ALA A 152 0.51 2.42 -9.22
C ALA A 152 -0.71 2.63 -10.12
N ARG A 153 -1.91 2.53 -9.54
CA ARG A 153 -3.15 2.92 -10.24
C ARG A 153 -3.11 4.41 -10.59
N LEU A 154 -3.60 4.77 -11.79
CA LEU A 154 -3.72 6.16 -12.24
C LEU A 154 -4.98 6.81 -11.64
N VAL A 155 -4.87 7.19 -10.38
CA VAL A 155 -5.90 7.87 -9.57
C VAL A 155 -5.27 9.04 -8.83
N GLU A 156 -6.08 10.05 -8.50
CA GLU A 156 -5.62 11.31 -7.92
C GLU A 156 -4.68 11.11 -6.74
N VAL A 157 -5.08 10.24 -5.80
CA VAL A 157 -4.34 9.96 -4.56
C VAL A 157 -2.92 9.41 -4.77
N LYS A 158 -2.57 8.96 -5.99
CA LYS A 158 -1.21 8.50 -6.33
C LYS A 158 -0.30 9.59 -6.89
N GLY A 159 -0.79 10.82 -7.02
CA GLY A 159 0.01 12.00 -7.36
C GLY A 159 0.69 11.94 -8.72
N VAL A 160 0.13 11.18 -9.68
CA VAL A 160 0.77 10.99 -11.00
C VAL A 160 0.87 12.30 -11.79
N LEU A 161 -0.05 13.26 -11.58
CA LEU A 161 0.03 14.56 -12.23
C LEU A 161 1.17 15.41 -11.65
N ASP A 162 1.34 15.42 -10.32
CA ASP A 162 2.47 16.07 -9.66
C ASP A 162 3.81 15.49 -10.12
N LEU A 163 3.84 14.17 -10.37
CA LEU A 163 5.02 13.51 -10.93
C LEU A 163 5.37 14.03 -12.32
N LEU A 164 4.38 14.24 -13.19
CA LEU A 164 4.62 14.78 -14.53
C LEU A 164 5.17 16.21 -14.47
N GLU A 165 4.66 17.06 -13.57
CA GLU A 165 5.22 18.39 -13.32
C GLU A 165 6.69 18.30 -12.89
N ALA A 166 7.00 17.41 -11.93
CA ALA A 166 8.35 17.22 -11.45
C ALA A 166 9.28 16.73 -12.55
N VAL A 167 8.83 15.80 -13.40
CA VAL A 167 9.63 15.28 -14.51
C VAL A 167 9.87 16.35 -15.58
N ALA A 168 8.92 17.25 -15.83
CA ALA A 168 9.14 18.40 -16.72
C ALA A 168 10.31 19.29 -16.24
N LEU A 169 10.49 19.45 -14.93
CA LEU A 169 11.64 20.14 -14.37
C LEU A 169 12.93 19.32 -14.49
N VAL A 170 12.87 18.02 -14.17
CA VAL A 170 14.03 17.11 -14.21
C VAL A 170 14.64 17.05 -15.61
N VAL A 171 13.84 16.95 -16.67
CA VAL A 171 14.35 16.79 -18.04
C VAL A 171 15.09 18.02 -18.57
N THR A 172 14.88 19.20 -17.96
CA THR A 172 15.67 20.40 -18.29
C THR A 172 17.15 20.25 -17.92
N ARG A 173 17.44 19.48 -16.85
CA ARG A 173 18.81 19.20 -16.37
C ARG A 173 19.32 17.84 -16.84
N PHE A 174 18.41 16.87 -17.00
CA PHE A 174 18.69 15.50 -17.45
C PHE A 174 17.90 15.18 -18.72
N PRO A 175 18.32 15.68 -19.90
CA PRO A 175 17.56 15.52 -21.15
C PRO A 175 17.52 14.07 -21.68
N ARG A 176 18.19 13.13 -21.03
CA ARG A 176 18.13 11.69 -21.32
C ARG A 176 17.43 10.87 -20.24
N ALA A 177 16.99 11.50 -19.16
CA ALA A 177 16.17 10.84 -18.17
C ALA A 177 14.82 10.45 -18.79
N ARG A 178 14.35 9.26 -18.43
CA ARG A 178 13.06 8.71 -18.86
C ARG A 178 12.20 8.41 -17.64
N LEU A 179 10.90 8.58 -17.79
CA LEU A 179 9.88 8.15 -16.83
C LEU A 179 9.12 6.98 -17.44
N VAL A 180 9.03 5.87 -16.72
CA VAL A 180 8.18 4.74 -17.08
C VAL A 180 7.03 4.64 -16.10
N LEU A 181 5.82 4.83 -16.61
CA LEU A 181 4.56 4.73 -15.88
C LEU A 181 3.96 3.34 -16.09
N VAL A 182 3.88 2.56 -15.02
CA VAL A 182 3.20 1.26 -14.98
C VAL A 182 1.92 1.41 -14.18
N GLY A 183 0.79 1.23 -14.85
CA GLY A 183 -0.52 1.36 -14.23
C GLY A 183 -1.61 1.76 -15.19
N ASP A 184 -2.83 1.67 -14.70
CA ASP A 184 -4.01 2.17 -15.41
C ASP A 184 -5.02 2.74 -14.41
N GLY A 185 -5.99 3.50 -14.91
CA GLY A 185 -7.03 4.06 -14.07
C GLY A 185 -7.75 5.25 -14.70
N PRO A 186 -8.70 5.84 -13.95
CA PRO A 186 -9.53 6.96 -14.42
C PRO A 186 -8.75 8.18 -14.91
N LEU A 187 -7.52 8.38 -14.44
CA LEU A 187 -6.67 9.50 -14.86
C LEU A 187 -5.87 9.22 -16.14
N ARG A 188 -6.03 8.08 -16.81
CA ARG A 188 -5.24 7.73 -18.00
C ARG A 188 -5.25 8.84 -19.06
N GLU A 189 -6.44 9.34 -19.43
CA GLU A 189 -6.55 10.39 -20.45
C GLU A 189 -5.93 11.71 -19.99
N ALA A 190 -6.15 12.10 -18.74
CA ALA A 190 -5.54 13.30 -18.16
C ALA A 190 -4.00 13.20 -18.13
N VAL A 191 -3.45 12.02 -17.85
CA VAL A 191 -2.00 11.74 -17.92
C VAL A 191 -1.47 11.93 -19.34
N LEU A 192 -2.14 11.38 -20.35
CA LEU A 192 -1.74 11.52 -21.76
C LEU A 192 -1.78 12.99 -22.23
N GLU A 193 -2.86 13.70 -21.91
CA GLU A 193 -2.98 15.14 -22.22
C GLU A 193 -1.89 15.96 -21.52
N ARG A 194 -1.57 15.62 -20.27
CA ARG A 194 -0.55 16.36 -19.51
C ARG A 194 0.86 16.10 -20.04
N ILE A 195 1.17 14.86 -20.44
CA ILE A 195 2.44 14.53 -21.12
C ILE A 195 2.62 15.39 -22.37
N GLN A 196 1.58 15.53 -23.20
CA GLN A 196 1.63 16.35 -24.42
C GLN A 196 1.82 17.84 -24.08
N THR A 197 1.03 18.35 -23.13
CA THR A 197 1.06 19.76 -22.72
C THR A 197 2.43 20.18 -22.17
N LEU A 198 3.08 19.28 -21.43
CA LEU A 198 4.41 19.51 -20.85
C LEU A 198 5.57 19.20 -21.83
N GLY A 199 5.27 18.74 -23.05
CA GLY A 199 6.30 18.39 -24.03
C GLY A 199 7.11 17.13 -23.67
N LEU A 200 6.53 16.21 -22.89
CA LEU A 200 7.21 15.05 -22.32
C LEU A 200 7.11 13.77 -23.17
N THR A 201 6.58 13.85 -24.39
CA THR A 201 6.30 12.68 -25.24
C THR A 201 7.53 11.80 -25.51
N SER A 202 8.74 12.38 -25.59
CA SER A 202 10.00 11.63 -25.75
C SER A 202 10.59 11.11 -24.44
N HIS A 203 10.06 11.54 -23.29
CA HIS A 203 10.59 11.24 -21.97
C HIS A 203 9.72 10.26 -21.18
N VAL A 204 8.41 10.22 -21.46
CA VAL A 204 7.45 9.42 -20.68
C VAL A 204 6.93 8.26 -21.51
N GLU A 205 7.05 7.06 -20.95
CA GLU A 205 6.47 5.83 -21.51
C GLU A 205 5.37 5.31 -20.58
N LEU A 206 4.16 5.12 -21.12
CA LEU A 206 3.02 4.57 -20.38
C LEU A 206 2.78 3.12 -20.79
N LEU A 207 3.16 2.17 -19.94
CA LEU A 207 3.07 0.73 -20.20
C LEU A 207 1.67 0.14 -19.94
N GLY A 208 0.79 0.90 -19.28
CA GLY A 208 -0.51 0.38 -18.84
C GLY A 208 -0.37 -0.57 -17.63
N ARG A 209 -1.44 -1.30 -17.32
CA ARG A 209 -1.46 -2.27 -16.22
C ARG A 209 -0.68 -3.53 -16.60
N LEU A 210 0.35 -3.86 -15.81
CA LEU A 210 1.04 -5.15 -15.88
C LEU A 210 0.46 -6.14 -14.86
N GLU A 211 0.43 -7.42 -15.22
CA GLU A 211 0.10 -8.50 -14.28
C GLU A 211 1.25 -8.77 -13.31
N ASP A 212 2.49 -8.70 -13.80
CA ASP A 212 3.71 -8.80 -13.01
C ASP A 212 4.56 -7.54 -13.21
N PRO A 213 4.69 -6.66 -12.19
CA PRO A 213 5.53 -5.47 -12.28
C PRO A 213 7.02 -5.77 -12.05
N ALA A 214 7.39 -6.99 -11.62
CA ALA A 214 8.78 -7.29 -11.25
C ALA A 214 9.79 -7.06 -12.39
N PRO A 215 9.53 -7.45 -13.66
CA PRO A 215 10.45 -7.13 -14.75
C PRO A 215 10.66 -5.62 -14.95
N ALA A 216 9.59 -4.83 -14.81
CA ALA A 216 9.68 -3.37 -14.94
C ALA A 216 10.49 -2.77 -13.79
N LEU A 217 10.21 -3.17 -12.54
CA LEU A 217 10.98 -2.74 -11.37
C LEU A 217 12.48 -3.05 -11.52
N ARG A 218 12.83 -4.22 -12.06
CA ARG A 218 14.24 -4.55 -12.33
C ARG A 218 14.88 -3.71 -13.44
N GLY A 219 14.09 -3.07 -14.29
CA GLY A 219 14.60 -2.21 -15.37
C GLY A 219 14.78 -0.74 -14.96
N PHE A 220 14.38 -0.35 -13.77
CA PHE A 220 14.48 1.03 -13.30
C PHE A 220 15.83 1.30 -12.61
N ASP A 221 16.20 2.57 -12.53
CA ASP A 221 17.36 3.06 -11.79
C ASP A 221 16.97 3.69 -10.45
N LEU A 222 15.75 4.24 -10.35
CA LEU A 222 15.13 4.70 -9.12
C LEU A 222 13.61 4.64 -9.21
N PHE A 223 12.94 4.52 -8.06
CA PHE A 223 11.49 4.41 -7.98
C PHE A 223 10.88 5.65 -7.34
N VAL A 224 9.70 6.06 -7.80
CA VAL A 224 8.98 7.21 -7.27
C VAL A 224 7.53 6.87 -6.92
N LEU A 225 7.10 7.31 -5.74
CA LEU A 225 5.74 7.12 -5.24
C LEU A 225 5.22 8.41 -4.57
N PRO A 226 4.76 9.40 -5.36
CA PRO A 226 4.40 10.72 -4.87
C PRO A 226 2.95 10.79 -4.40
N SER A 227 2.50 9.79 -3.65
CA SER A 227 1.10 9.67 -3.24
C SER A 227 0.67 10.85 -2.36
N HIS A 228 -0.57 11.30 -2.47
CA HIS A 228 -1.15 12.25 -1.51
C HIS A 228 -1.63 11.56 -0.24
N ASN A 229 -1.89 10.26 -0.35
CA ASN A 229 -2.25 9.41 0.78
C ASN A 229 -1.88 7.95 0.46
N GLU A 230 -1.37 7.24 1.44
CA GLU A 230 -0.91 5.86 1.30
C GLU A 230 -1.20 5.06 2.57
N GLY A 231 -1.56 3.78 2.41
CA GLY A 231 -1.68 2.87 3.56
C GLY A 231 -0.29 2.54 4.10
N MET A 232 0.33 1.49 3.56
CA MET A 232 1.71 1.14 3.86
C MET A 232 2.68 1.57 2.74
N GLY A 233 2.25 1.46 1.47
CA GLY A 233 3.15 1.66 0.33
C GLY A 233 3.85 0.37 -0.09
N ARG A 234 3.08 -0.70 -0.34
CA ARG A 234 3.64 -1.99 -0.84
C ARG A 234 4.55 -1.83 -2.05
N ALA A 235 4.20 -0.93 -2.98
CA ALA A 235 5.02 -0.67 -4.16
C ALA A 235 6.42 -0.10 -3.81
N ALA A 236 6.55 0.66 -2.72
CA ALA A 236 7.85 1.11 -2.21
C ALA A 236 8.68 -0.08 -1.66
N VAL A 237 8.05 -1.00 -0.93
CA VAL A 237 8.72 -2.25 -0.47
C VAL A 237 9.15 -3.11 -1.66
N GLU A 238 8.30 -3.27 -2.67
CA GLU A 238 8.61 -4.02 -3.90
C GLU A 238 9.81 -3.39 -4.64
N ALA A 239 9.85 -2.06 -4.74
CA ALA A 239 10.99 -1.33 -5.31
C ALA A 239 12.27 -1.47 -4.48
N MET A 240 12.19 -1.36 -3.16
CA MET A 240 13.31 -1.57 -2.24
C MET A 240 13.86 -3.00 -2.35
N ALA A 241 12.99 -4.01 -2.45
CA ALA A 241 13.39 -5.40 -2.67
C ALA A 241 14.12 -5.59 -4.01
N ALA A 242 13.75 -4.81 -5.04
CA ALA A 242 14.45 -4.72 -6.31
C ALA A 242 15.77 -3.91 -6.25
N GLY A 243 16.17 -3.43 -5.07
CA GLY A 243 17.39 -2.66 -4.88
C GLY A 243 17.33 -1.24 -5.42
N LEU A 244 16.12 -0.68 -5.58
CA LEU A 244 15.94 0.69 -6.05
C LEU A 244 15.93 1.68 -4.88
N PRO A 245 16.62 2.83 -4.97
CA PRO A 245 16.33 3.94 -4.08
C PRO A 245 14.91 4.46 -4.35
N VAL A 246 14.18 4.81 -3.29
CA VAL A 246 12.79 5.27 -3.38
C VAL A 246 12.69 6.76 -3.09
N VAL A 247 12.09 7.54 -3.99
CA VAL A 247 11.59 8.88 -3.69
C VAL A 247 10.10 8.79 -3.41
N ALA A 248 9.67 9.15 -2.21
CA ALA A 248 8.28 9.04 -1.80
C ALA A 248 7.83 10.31 -1.09
N THR A 249 6.53 10.53 -1.03
CA THR A 249 5.96 11.60 -0.21
C THR A 249 5.88 11.18 1.27
N CYS A 250 6.00 12.15 2.17
CA CYS A 250 5.90 11.96 3.61
C CYS A 250 4.43 11.90 4.06
N VAL A 251 3.69 10.87 3.62
CA VAL A 251 2.27 10.68 3.93
C VAL A 251 1.96 9.24 4.34
N GLY A 252 0.96 9.09 5.22
CA GLY A 252 0.47 7.79 5.68
C GLY A 252 1.62 6.92 6.21
N GLY A 253 1.69 5.67 5.76
CA GLY A 253 2.73 4.72 6.16
C GLY A 253 4.06 4.80 5.38
N LEU A 254 4.22 5.71 4.42
CA LEU A 254 5.47 5.82 3.66
C LEU A 254 6.69 6.14 4.53
N PRO A 255 6.62 7.03 5.56
CA PRO A 255 7.74 7.26 6.46
C PRO A 255 8.13 6.04 7.32
N ASP A 256 7.20 5.09 7.48
CA ASP A 256 7.47 3.83 8.17
C ASP A 256 8.13 2.80 7.24
N VAL A 257 8.09 3.00 5.92
CA VAL A 257 8.70 2.11 4.92
C VAL A 257 10.01 2.68 4.39
N VAL A 258 10.08 3.97 4.10
CA VAL A 258 11.26 4.64 3.54
C VAL A 258 11.92 5.48 4.63
N VAL A 259 13.18 5.17 4.95
CA VAL A 259 13.99 5.98 5.87
C VAL A 259 14.68 7.07 5.08
N ASP A 260 14.27 8.32 5.35
CA ASP A 260 14.80 9.50 4.65
C ASP A 260 16.32 9.60 4.79
N GLY A 261 17.00 9.82 3.68
CA GLY A 261 18.46 9.90 3.61
C GLY A 261 19.20 8.55 3.66
N GLU A 262 18.51 7.44 3.99
CA GLU A 262 19.12 6.12 4.14
C GLU A 262 18.67 5.13 3.07
N THR A 263 17.36 4.91 2.90
CA THR A 263 16.81 3.97 1.91
C THR A 263 16.15 4.68 0.73
N GLY A 264 16.09 6.01 0.78
CA GLY A 264 15.35 6.84 -0.14
C GLY A 264 15.26 8.28 0.34
N LEU A 265 14.42 9.08 -0.32
CA LEU A 265 14.16 10.47 0.02
C LEU A 265 12.66 10.69 0.24
N LEU A 266 12.31 11.36 1.33
CA LEU A 266 10.95 11.78 1.63
C LEU A 266 10.74 13.25 1.29
N VAL A 267 9.65 13.56 0.56
CA VAL A 267 9.28 14.93 0.18
C VAL A 267 7.87 15.29 0.65
N PRO A 268 7.51 16.57 0.78
CA PRO A 268 6.12 16.97 1.01
C PRO A 268 5.18 16.49 -0.11
N PRO A 269 3.93 16.10 0.18
CA PRO A 269 2.92 15.85 -0.86
C PRO A 269 2.51 17.16 -1.55
N HIS A 270 2.00 17.07 -2.78
CA HIS A 270 1.58 18.23 -3.57
C HIS A 270 2.69 19.25 -3.88
N ASP A 271 3.95 18.81 -3.87
CA ASP A 271 5.10 19.66 -4.14
C ASP A 271 5.97 19.08 -5.27
N PRO A 272 5.62 19.37 -6.54
CA PRO A 272 6.43 18.93 -7.69
C PRO A 272 7.86 19.45 -7.69
N GLN A 273 8.12 20.61 -7.08
CA GLN A 273 9.45 21.21 -7.01
C GLN A 273 10.35 20.38 -6.09
N ALA A 274 9.89 20.10 -4.86
CA ALA A 274 10.61 19.24 -3.93
C ALA A 274 10.79 17.82 -4.50
N LEU A 275 9.78 17.30 -5.19
CA LEU A 275 9.86 16.01 -5.88
C LEU A 275 10.94 16.02 -6.97
N ALA A 276 10.98 17.05 -7.82
CA ALA A 276 11.99 17.22 -8.86
C ALA A 276 13.41 17.32 -8.27
N GLU A 277 13.59 18.05 -7.17
CA GLU A 277 14.89 18.20 -6.49
C GLU A 277 15.38 16.86 -5.93
N ALA A 278 14.51 16.06 -5.31
CA ALA A 278 14.85 14.73 -4.81
C ALA A 278 15.21 13.75 -5.94
N LEU A 279 14.44 13.74 -7.03
CA LEU A 279 14.75 12.95 -8.22
C LEU A 279 16.10 13.35 -8.83
N THR A 280 16.32 14.65 -8.99
CA THR A 280 17.55 15.25 -9.52
C THR A 280 18.78 14.86 -8.68
N ARG A 281 18.67 14.93 -7.36
CA ARG A 281 19.74 14.50 -6.43
C ARG A 281 20.12 13.04 -6.64
N LEU A 282 19.14 12.15 -6.82
CA LEU A 282 19.42 10.75 -7.10
C LEU A 282 19.99 10.56 -8.51
N LEU A 283 19.54 11.29 -9.52
CA LEU A 283 20.08 11.19 -10.89
C LEU A 283 21.57 11.61 -10.96
N GLU A 284 21.99 12.56 -10.12
CA GLU A 284 23.36 13.09 -10.07
C GLU A 284 24.37 12.17 -9.40
N ASP A 285 23.94 11.47 -8.36
CA ASP A 285 24.85 10.78 -7.46
C ASP A 285 24.64 9.24 -7.56
N PRO A 286 25.39 8.55 -8.44
CA PRO A 286 25.29 7.10 -8.59
C PRO A 286 25.67 6.34 -7.32
N ASP A 287 26.58 6.87 -6.50
CA ASP A 287 27.00 6.26 -5.24
C ASP A 287 25.88 6.36 -4.21
N LEU A 288 25.18 7.48 -4.14
CA LEU A 288 23.99 7.64 -3.31
C LEU A 288 22.87 6.68 -3.76
N ARG A 289 22.61 6.56 -5.07
CA ARG A 289 21.62 5.59 -5.58
C ARG A 289 21.95 4.17 -5.16
N GLY A 290 23.19 3.74 -5.36
CA GLY A 290 23.64 2.40 -5.00
C GLY A 290 23.55 2.13 -3.51
N ARG A 291 24.01 3.06 -2.67
CA ARG A 291 23.92 2.94 -1.20
C ARG A 291 22.48 2.86 -0.71
N MET A 292 21.61 3.75 -1.20
CA MET A 292 20.20 3.76 -0.81
C MET A 292 19.45 2.52 -1.30
N GLY A 293 19.73 2.05 -2.52
CA GLY A 293 19.16 0.82 -3.06
C GLY A 293 19.53 -0.41 -2.22
N LEU A 294 20.81 -0.54 -1.83
CA LEU A 294 21.26 -1.63 -0.96
C LEU A 294 20.64 -1.56 0.45
N ALA A 295 20.63 -0.37 1.06
CA ALA A 295 19.99 -0.16 2.36
C ALA A 295 18.47 -0.46 2.29
N GLY A 296 17.82 -0.08 1.19
CA GLY A 296 16.43 -0.40 0.90
C GLY A 296 16.19 -1.91 0.85
N GLN A 297 17.03 -2.65 0.13
CA GLN A 297 16.90 -4.10 0.02
C GLN A 297 17.01 -4.79 1.39
N ILE A 298 17.97 -4.39 2.22
CA ILE A 298 18.11 -4.92 3.59
C ILE A 298 16.87 -4.60 4.43
N ARG A 299 16.36 -3.36 4.33
CA ARG A 299 15.17 -2.93 5.06
C ARG A 299 13.91 -3.68 4.62
N ALA A 300 13.79 -4.02 3.35
CA ALA A 300 12.63 -4.71 2.80
C ALA A 300 12.35 -6.06 3.50
N GLU A 301 13.38 -6.72 4.06
CA GLU A 301 13.25 -7.98 4.80
C GLU A 301 12.25 -7.92 5.97
N ALA A 302 12.13 -6.75 6.62
CA ALA A 302 11.18 -6.51 7.70
C ALA A 302 9.70 -6.55 7.24
N PHE A 303 9.46 -6.53 5.93
CA PHE A 303 8.15 -6.52 5.28
C PHE A 303 7.89 -7.80 4.47
N SER A 304 8.70 -8.85 4.65
CA SER A 304 8.51 -10.13 3.96
C SER A 304 7.20 -10.82 4.37
N ASP A 305 6.68 -11.67 3.48
CA ASP A 305 5.53 -12.54 3.78
C ASP A 305 5.74 -13.35 5.06
N GLN A 306 6.95 -13.90 5.25
CA GLN A 306 7.29 -14.69 6.43
C GLN A 306 7.14 -13.88 7.73
N VAL A 307 7.68 -12.65 7.76
CA VAL A 307 7.56 -11.78 8.94
C VAL A 307 6.10 -11.45 9.25
N MET A 308 5.28 -11.20 8.22
CA MET A 308 3.85 -10.98 8.41
C MET A 308 3.16 -12.25 8.98
N PHE A 309 3.46 -13.42 8.43
CA PHE A 309 2.86 -14.68 8.87
C PHE A 309 3.22 -15.01 10.33
N ASP A 310 4.49 -14.90 10.70
CA ASP A 310 4.95 -15.18 12.07
C ASP A 310 4.25 -14.27 13.09
N ARG A 311 4.11 -12.97 12.75
CA ARG A 311 3.42 -11.99 13.62
C ARG A 311 1.91 -12.26 13.71
N LEU A 312 1.27 -12.66 12.62
CA LEU A 312 -0.15 -13.01 12.63
C LEU A 312 -0.41 -14.29 13.42
N GLU A 313 0.43 -15.31 13.27
CA GLU A 313 0.32 -16.56 14.03
C GLU A 313 0.51 -16.32 15.54
N ALA A 314 1.50 -15.51 15.90
CA ALA A 314 1.70 -15.08 17.28
C ALA A 314 0.47 -14.32 17.83
N LEU A 315 -0.10 -13.40 17.06
CA LEU A 315 -1.30 -12.66 17.42
C LEU A 315 -2.50 -13.58 17.66
N TYR A 316 -2.75 -14.52 16.75
CA TYR A 316 -3.86 -15.46 16.90
C TYR A 316 -3.69 -16.34 18.14
N SER A 317 -2.48 -16.85 18.35
CA SER A 317 -2.14 -17.67 19.52
C SER A 317 -2.32 -16.88 20.82
N GLU A 318 -1.91 -15.61 20.85
CA GLU A 318 -2.11 -14.71 21.99
C GLU A 318 -3.61 -14.53 22.31
N ILE A 319 -4.46 -14.32 21.31
CA ILE A 319 -5.90 -14.14 21.54
C ILE A 319 -6.53 -15.43 22.05
N LEU A 320 -6.21 -16.57 21.44
CA LEU A 320 -6.84 -17.86 21.78
C LEU A 320 -6.41 -18.41 23.15
N THR A 321 -5.24 -18.03 23.65
CA THR A 321 -4.72 -18.49 24.96
C THR A 321 -5.12 -17.60 26.13
N ARG A 322 -5.62 -16.38 25.87
CA ARG A 322 -6.14 -15.51 26.92
C ARG A 322 -7.47 -16.06 27.45
N PRO A 323 -7.62 -16.32 28.77
CA PRO A 323 -8.92 -16.67 29.33
C PRO A 323 -9.88 -15.50 29.10
N ASN A 324 -11.05 -15.78 28.50
CA ASN A 324 -12.11 -14.79 28.29
C ASN A 324 -12.39 -14.08 29.62
N LYS A 325 -12.16 -12.76 29.66
CA LYS A 325 -12.59 -11.88 30.75
C LYS A 325 -14.06 -11.50 30.58
#